data_AF-A0A5B9FC06-F1
#
_entry.id   AF-A0A5B9FC06-F1
#
_cell.length_a   1.000
_cell.length_b   1.000
_cell.length_c   1.000
_cell.angle_alpha   90.00
_cell.angle_beta   90.00
_cell.angle_gamma   90.00
#
_symmetry.space_group_name_H-M   'P 1'
#
loop_
_entity.id
_entity.type
_entity.pdbx_description
1 polymer ?
#
loop_
_entity_poly.entity_id
_entity_poly.type
_entity_poly.pdbx_seq_one_letter_code
_entity_poly.pdbx_strand_id
1 'polypeptide(L)'
;MKRLSRLAAMIVYMLALFGIWLLGESKYAWMSDLDPTYAEAAIETDGSRDLVATLLLVIALIATAFLATSGSTRGARVAPLVLAILAVVLYVVARP
;
A
#
# COMPACT_ATOMS: atom_id res chain seq x y z
N MET A 1 -17.08 14.80 -15.19
CA MET A 1 -16.96 13.45 -14.58
C MET A 1 -15.53 12.91 -14.55
N LYS A 2 -14.77 12.91 -15.66
CA LYS A 2 -13.38 12.37 -15.71
C LYS A 2 -12.40 12.95 -14.67
N ARG A 3 -12.57 14.21 -14.23
CA ARG A 3 -11.72 14.82 -13.20
C ARG A 3 -12.02 14.28 -11.79
N LEU A 4 -13.30 14.15 -11.45
CA LEU A 4 -13.76 13.59 -10.17
C LEU A 4 -13.34 12.12 -10.04
N SER A 5 -13.48 11.32 -11.10
CA SER A 5 -13.06 9.91 -11.07
C SER A 5 -11.55 9.75 -10.90
N ARG A 6 -10.74 10.65 -11.49
CA ARG A 6 -9.27 10.65 -11.28
C ARG A 6 -8.91 11.05 -9.86
N LEU A 7 -9.62 12.03 -9.28
CA LEU A 7 -9.42 12.43 -7.89
C LEU A 7 -9.78 11.29 -6.93
N ALA A 8 -10.91 10.61 -7.16
CA ALA A 8 -11.31 9.44 -6.39
C ALA A 8 -10.24 8.33 -6.47
N ALA A 9 -9.72 8.03 -7.67
CA ALA A 9 -8.65 7.04 -7.83
C ALA A 9 -7.36 7.42 -7.08
N MET A 10 -7.00 8.71 -7.06
CA MET A 10 -5.86 9.19 -6.26
C MET A 10 -6.09 9.04 -4.75
N ILE A 11 -7.30 9.33 -4.27
CA ILE A 11 -7.65 9.15 -2.85
C ILE A 11 -7.57 7.67 -2.46
N VAL A 12 -8.16 6.79 -3.28
CA VAL A 12 -8.10 5.33 -3.06
C VAL A 12 -6.65 4.84 -3.05
N TYR A 13 -5.83 5.31 -3.98
CA TYR A 13 -4.40 4.99 -4.02
C TYR A 13 -3.67 5.45 -2.75
N MET A 14 -3.89 6.69 -2.31
CA MET A 14 -3.28 7.23 -1.09
C MET A 14 -3.69 6.45 0.17
N LEU A 15 -4.98 6.10 0.29
CA LEU A 15 -5.48 5.30 1.41
C LEU A 15 -4.89 3.90 1.40
N ALA A 16 -4.72 3.29 0.22
CA ALA A 16 -4.09 1.98 0.09
C ALA A 16 -2.62 2.01 0.53
N LEU A 17 -1.84 3.00 0.08
CA LEU A 17 -0.45 3.17 0.52
C LEU A 17 -0.35 3.42 2.03
N PHE A 18 -1.22 4.27 2.57
CA PHE A 18 -1.25 4.55 4.00
C PHE A 18 -1.55 3.28 4.81
N GLY A 19 -2.50 2.46 4.35
CA GLY A 19 -2.80 1.17 4.97
C GLY A 19 -1.63 0.18 4.91
N ILE A 20 -0.94 0.08 3.76
CA ILE A 20 0.27 -0.75 3.61
C ILE A 20 1.34 -0.33 4.62
N TRP A 21 1.60 0.98 4.73
CA TRP A 21 2.57 1.53 5.68
C TRP A 21 2.19 1.21 7.13
N LEU A 22 0.92 1.42 7.51
CA LEU A 22 0.42 1.13 8.87
C LEU A 22 0.48 -0.38 9.23
N LEU A 23 0.36 -1.25 8.23
CA LEU A 23 0.41 -2.70 8.43
C LEU A 23 1.84 -3.24 8.54
N GLY A 24 2.84 -2.48 8.11
CA GLY A 24 4.25 -2.92 8.12
C GLY A 24 4.87 -2.98 9.50
N GLU A 25 4.41 -2.17 10.45
CA GLU A 25 4.88 -2.26 11.84
C GLU A 25 4.09 -3.29 12.63
N SER A 26 4.78 -4.15 13.38
CA SER A 26 4.15 -5.02 14.37
C SER A 26 3.48 -4.16 15.45
N LYS A 27 2.19 -4.39 15.78
CA LYS A 27 1.46 -3.62 16.82
C LYS A 27 2.21 -3.66 18.17
N TYR A 28 3.06 -4.65 18.33
CA TYR A 28 3.84 -4.94 19.52
C TYR A 28 5.34 -4.72 19.30
N ALA A 29 5.75 -4.06 18.21
CA ALA A 29 7.15 -3.80 17.92
C ALA A 29 7.79 -2.94 19.02
N TRP A 30 7.03 -1.99 19.56
CA TRP A 30 7.45 -1.20 20.73
C TRP A 30 7.68 -2.04 22.00
N MET A 31 7.18 -3.28 22.09
CA MET A 31 7.40 -4.13 23.25
C MET A 31 8.81 -4.74 23.25
N SER A 32 9.39 -5.02 22.08
CA SER A 32 10.76 -5.54 22.00
C SER A 32 11.79 -4.48 22.41
N ASP A 33 11.47 -3.19 22.24
CA ASP A 33 12.25 -2.06 22.77
C ASP A 33 12.22 -1.94 24.31
N LEU A 34 11.16 -2.44 24.96
CA LEU A 34 10.97 -2.38 26.42
C LEU A 34 11.41 -3.65 27.14
N ASP A 35 11.22 -4.80 26.52
CA ASP A 35 11.67 -6.09 27.03
C ASP A 35 12.12 -6.99 25.86
N PRO A 36 13.45 -7.17 25.67
CA PRO A 36 14.01 -7.95 24.58
C PRO A 36 13.72 -9.45 24.69
N THR A 37 13.11 -9.91 25.79
CA THR A 37 12.65 -11.30 25.97
C THR A 37 11.32 -11.56 25.25
N TYR A 38 10.59 -10.51 24.87
CA TYR A 38 9.37 -10.63 24.05
C TYR A 38 9.72 -10.91 22.59
N ALA A 39 9.48 -12.14 22.15
CA ALA A 39 9.55 -12.48 20.73
C ALA A 39 8.29 -11.95 20.03
N GLU A 40 8.45 -10.95 19.15
CA GLU A 40 7.35 -10.40 18.34
C GLU A 40 6.59 -11.46 17.52
N ALA A 41 7.28 -12.55 17.17
CA ALA A 41 6.71 -13.70 16.47
C ALA A 41 5.76 -14.56 17.32
N ALA A 42 5.73 -14.39 18.65
CA ALA A 42 4.89 -15.18 19.55
C ALA A 42 3.43 -14.67 19.62
N ILE A 43 3.15 -13.48 19.06
CA ILE A 43 1.82 -12.89 19.11
C ILE A 43 1.09 -13.22 17.81
N GLU A 44 0.42 -14.37 17.83
CA GLU A 44 -0.44 -14.84 16.75
C GLU A 44 -1.65 -13.90 16.64
N THR A 45 -1.61 -12.94 15.72
CA THR A 45 -2.76 -12.11 15.39
C THR A 45 -3.68 -12.89 14.45
N ASP A 46 -4.92 -13.12 14.88
CA ASP A 46 -6.03 -13.86 14.21
C ASP A 46 -6.38 -13.42 12.77
N GLY A 47 -5.63 -12.51 12.16
CA GLY A 47 -5.80 -12.07 10.78
C GLY A 47 -4.47 -11.93 10.06
N SER A 48 -4.37 -12.50 8.85
CA SER A 48 -3.18 -12.36 8.01
C SER A 48 -3.04 -10.90 7.55
N ARG A 49 -2.22 -10.14 8.27
CA ARG A 49 -1.83 -8.76 7.89
C ARG A 49 -1.23 -8.73 6.49
N ASP A 50 -0.53 -9.79 6.14
CA ASP A 50 -0.01 -10.03 4.79
C ASP A 50 -1.11 -10.12 3.73
N LEU A 51 -2.22 -10.81 4.01
CA LEU A 51 -3.36 -10.87 3.08
C LEU A 51 -3.94 -9.47 2.86
N VAL A 52 -4.19 -8.73 3.95
CA VAL A 52 -4.76 -7.38 3.88
C VAL A 52 -3.85 -6.44 3.10
N ALA A 53 -2.56 -6.40 3.40
CA ALA A 53 -1.63 -5.56 2.68
C ALA A 53 -1.47 -5.99 1.20
N THR A 54 -1.68 -7.27 0.87
CA THR A 54 -1.70 -7.75 -0.53
C THR A 54 -2.94 -7.21 -1.25
N LEU A 55 -4.10 -7.23 -0.60
CA LEU A 55 -5.33 -6.63 -1.13
C LEU A 55 -5.16 -5.13 -1.36
N LEU A 56 -4.52 -4.41 -0.43
CA LEU A 56 -4.24 -2.99 -0.59
C LEU A 56 -3.29 -2.72 -1.76
N LEU A 57 -2.26 -3.55 -1.97
CA LEU A 57 -1.40 -3.46 -3.14
C LEU A 57 -2.19 -3.63 -4.44
N VAL A 58 -3.05 -4.65 -4.51
CA VAL A 58 -3.91 -4.89 -5.68
C VAL A 58 -4.82 -3.68 -5.94
N ILE A 59 -5.43 -3.11 -4.90
CA ILE A 59 -6.26 -1.90 -5.00
C ILE A 59 -5.44 -0.71 -5.54
N ALA A 60 -4.22 -0.51 -5.03
CA ALA A 60 -3.33 0.54 -5.52
C ALA A 60 -2.98 0.34 -7.00
N LEU A 61 -2.68 -0.90 -7.42
CA LEU A 61 -2.41 -1.22 -8.83
C LEU A 61 -3.62 -0.99 -9.72
N ILE A 62 -4.82 -1.37 -9.29
CA ILE A 62 -6.07 -1.09 -10.02
C ILE A 62 -6.27 0.42 -10.18
N ALA A 63 -6.03 1.21 -9.12
CA ALA A 63 -6.15 2.67 -9.18
C ALA A 63 -5.15 3.28 -10.19
N THR A 64 -3.90 2.81 -10.21
CA THR A 64 -2.90 3.29 -11.19
C THR A 64 -3.23 2.86 -12.62
N ALA A 65 -3.75 1.64 -12.82
CA ALA A 65 -4.21 1.18 -14.12
C ALA A 65 -5.39 2.03 -14.63
N PHE A 66 -6.34 2.37 -13.76
CA PHE A 66 -7.45 3.28 -14.08
C PHE A 66 -6.96 4.70 -14.45
N LEU A 67 -5.95 5.22 -13.73
CA LEU A 67 -5.32 6.50 -14.06
C LEU A 67 -4.60 6.45 -15.42
N ALA A 68 -3.97 5.33 -15.77
CA ALA A 68 -3.29 5.12 -17.05
C ALA A 68 -4.26 5.04 -18.24
N THR A 69 -5.42 4.40 -18.08
CA THR A 69 -6.44 4.33 -19.14
C THR A 69 -7.21 5.64 -19.33
N SER A 70 -7.23 6.51 -18.31
CA SER A 70 -7.84 7.84 -18.38
C SER A 70 -7.01 8.86 -19.18
N GLY A 71 -5.72 8.62 -19.40
CA GLY A 71 -4.81 9.51 -20.13
C GLY A 71 -4.81 9.27 -21.65
N SER A 72 -5.01 10.33 -22.44
CA SER A 72 -5.05 10.24 -23.91
C SER A 72 -3.68 10.20 -24.59
N THR A 73 -2.61 10.61 -23.91
CA THR A 73 -1.25 10.70 -24.48
C THR A 73 -0.28 9.73 -23.80
N ARG A 74 0.77 9.30 -24.52
CA ARG A 74 1.85 8.46 -23.95
C ARG A 74 2.49 9.10 -22.71
N GLY A 75 2.68 10.42 -22.72
CA GLY A 75 3.22 11.16 -21.56
C GLY A 75 2.33 11.10 -20.33
N ALA A 76 1.00 11.06 -20.51
CA ALA A 76 0.05 10.94 -19.40
C ALA A 76 0.07 9.54 -18.72
N ARG A 77 0.73 8.54 -19.34
CA ARG A 77 0.87 7.18 -18.80
C ARG A 77 2.14 6.99 -17.97
N VAL A 78 3.07 7.93 -18.01
CA VAL A 78 4.32 7.86 -17.22
C VAL A 78 4.02 8.01 -15.72
N ALA A 79 3.21 9.00 -15.35
CA ALA A 79 2.82 9.22 -13.95
C ALA A 79 2.20 7.98 -13.28
N PRO A 80 1.18 7.30 -13.84
CA PRO A 80 0.64 6.09 -13.24
C PRO A 80 1.62 4.92 -13.19
N LEU A 81 2.57 4.83 -14.14
CA LEU A 81 3.65 3.83 -14.06
C LEU A 81 4.55 4.09 -12.84
N VAL A 82 4.95 5.34 -12.62
CA VAL A 82 5.76 5.73 -11.45
C VAL A 82 5.01 5.43 -10.14
N LEU A 83 3.72 5.71 -10.09
CA LEU A 83 2.87 5.38 -8.94
C LEU A 83 2.76 3.85 -8.72
N ALA A 84 2.66 3.06 -9.78
CA ALA A 84 2.64 1.60 -9.65
C ALA A 84 3.97 1.08 -9.06
N ILE A 85 5.10 1.59 -9.55
CA ILE A 85 6.43 1.24 -9.02
C ILE A 85 6.54 1.63 -7.54
N LEU A 86 6.11 2.85 -7.19
CA LEU A 86 6.13 3.34 -5.82
C LEU A 86 5.32 2.43 -4.87
N ALA A 87 4.15 1.97 -5.31
CA ALA A 87 3.32 1.06 -4.51
C ALA A 87 4.02 -0.28 -4.26
N VAL A 88 4.70 -0.83 -5.26
CA VAL A 88 5.48 -2.08 -5.13
C VAL A 88 6.66 -1.87 -4.20
N VAL A 89 7.41 -0.77 -4.35
CA VAL A 89 8.54 -0.46 -3.47
C VAL A 89 8.09 -0.32 -2.03
N LEU A 90 7.02 0.44 -1.77
CA LEU A 90 6.49 0.61 -0.42
C LEU A 90 6.05 -0.73 0.18
N TYR A 91 5.37 -1.56 -0.61
CA TYR A 91 4.93 -2.88 -0.18
C TYR A 91 6.09 -3.79 0.25
N VAL A 92 7.18 -3.80 -0.52
CA VAL A 92 8.37 -4.59 -0.20
C VAL A 92 9.08 -4.03 1.02
N VAL A 93 9.25 -2.71 1.10
CA VAL A 93 9.93 -2.06 2.24
C VAL A 93 9.14 -2.21 3.54
N ALA A 94 7.81 -2.16 3.48
CA ALA A 94 6.94 -2.33 4.64
C ALA A 94 6.86 -3.80 5.14
N ARG A 95 7.52 -4.75 4.48
CA ARG A 95 7.51 -6.17 4.86
C ARG A 95 8.93 -6.76 4.88
N PRO A 96 9.68 -6.51 5.96
CA PRO A 96 11.01 -7.08 6.16
C PRO A 96 10.99 -8.60 6.32
#